data_AF-A0A832EK27-F1
#
_entry.id   AF-A0A832EK27-F1
#
_cell.length_a   1.000
_cell.length_b   1.000
_cell.length_c   1.000
_cell.angle_alpha   90.00
_cell.angle_beta   90.00
_cell.angle_gamma   90.00
#
_symmetry.space_group_name_H-M   'P 1'
#
loop_
_entity.id
_entity.type
_entity.pdbx_description
1 polymer ?
#
loop_
_entity_poly.entity_id
_entity_poly.type
_entity_poly.pdbx_seq_one_letter_code
_entity_poly.pdbx_strand_id
1 'polypeptide(L)'
;MISANRWREPTSYRDVFQVLAENKVLAESHLARFQDMASFRNLLVHAYEKVDPEVVFGTFRTRLDDFLLFVHDINAWVCQTSSKR
;
A
#
# COMPACT_ATOMS: atom_id res chain seq x y z
N MET A 1 -4.66 1.37 -12.01
CA MET A 1 -3.59 2.32 -12.40
C MET A 1 -2.47 1.62 -13.16
N ILE A 2 -1.74 0.66 -12.56
CA ILE A 2 -0.62 -0.07 -13.21
C ILE A 2 -1.00 -0.61 -14.61
N SER A 3 -2.05 -1.43 -14.69
CA SER A 3 -2.55 -1.97 -15.97
C SER A 3 -3.00 -0.88 -16.95
N ALA A 4 -3.74 0.12 -16.48
CA ALA A 4 -4.23 1.23 -17.31
C ALA A 4 -3.09 2.07 -17.91
N ASN A 5 -1.97 2.22 -17.19
CA ASN A 5 -0.80 2.97 -17.63
C ASN A 5 0.26 2.08 -18.32
N ARG A 6 0.01 0.77 -18.48
CA ARG A 6 0.95 -0.21 -19.04
C ARG A 6 2.32 -0.22 -18.36
N TRP A 7 2.34 -0.06 -17.03
CA TRP A 7 3.57 -0.16 -16.25
C TRP A 7 3.98 -1.61 -16.04
N ARG A 8 5.22 -1.80 -15.55
CA ARG A 8 5.77 -3.10 -15.14
C ARG A 8 4.77 -3.88 -14.28
N GLU A 9 4.61 -5.16 -14.58
CA GLU A 9 3.79 -6.04 -13.75
C GLU A 9 4.47 -6.31 -12.40
N PRO A 10 3.76 -6.12 -11.28
CA PRO A 10 4.30 -6.42 -9.96
C PRO A 10 4.38 -7.94 -9.74
N THR A 11 5.51 -8.38 -9.21
CA THR A 11 5.80 -9.79 -8.88
C THR A 11 5.22 -10.23 -7.54
N SER A 12 4.80 -9.28 -6.69
CA SER A 12 4.18 -9.53 -5.39
C SER A 12 3.34 -8.33 -4.94
N TYR A 13 2.55 -8.50 -3.88
CA TYR A 13 1.81 -7.38 -3.27
C TYR A 13 2.73 -6.26 -2.76
N ARG A 14 3.92 -6.59 -2.25
CA ARG A 14 4.92 -5.58 -1.87
C ARG A 14 5.42 -4.80 -3.09
N ASP A 15 5.60 -5.52 -4.20
CA ASP A 15 6.09 -4.97 -5.46
C ASP A 15 5.09 -4.04 -6.15
N VAL A 16 3.79 -4.13 -5.81
CA VAL A 16 2.80 -3.13 -6.24
C VAL A 16 3.23 -1.73 -5.80
N PHE A 17 3.62 -1.57 -4.54
CA PHE A 17 4.04 -0.27 -4.01
C PHE A 17 5.36 0.21 -4.63
N GLN A 18 6.25 -0.72 -4.97
CA GLN A 18 7.48 -0.43 -5.71
C GLN A 18 7.16 0.16 -7.10
N VAL A 19 6.30 -0.49 -7.88
CA VAL A 19 5.89 0.00 -9.21
C VAL A 19 5.21 1.38 -9.11
N LEU A 20 4.43 1.62 -8.06
CA LEU A 20 3.81 2.92 -7.84
C LEU A 20 4.83 4.02 -7.49
N ALA A 21 5.84 3.73 -6.67
CA ALA A 21 6.91 4.66 -6.34
C ALA A 21 7.80 4.96 -7.56
N GLU A 22 8.16 3.93 -8.36
CA GLU A 22 8.90 4.08 -9.64
C GLU A 22 8.22 5.08 -10.58
N ASN A 23 6.89 5.13 -10.56
CA ASN A 23 6.08 6.03 -11.39
C ASN A 23 5.65 7.32 -10.66
N LYS A 24 6.30 7.64 -9.53
CA LYS A 24 6.08 8.85 -8.73
C LYS A 24 4.63 9.04 -8.25
N VAL A 25 3.89 7.94 -8.14
CA VAL A 25 2.56 7.94 -7.52
C VAL A 25 2.70 8.06 -6.01
N LEU A 26 3.71 7.40 -5.44
CA LEU A 26 4.02 7.40 -4.02
C LEU A 26 5.38 8.04 -3.83
N ALA A 27 5.56 8.77 -2.72
CA ALA A 27 6.88 9.24 -2.34
C ALA A 27 7.79 8.04 -1.97
N GLU A 28 9.04 8.05 -2.41
CA GLU A 28 10.01 6.99 -2.07
C GLU A 28 10.18 6.84 -0.55
N SER A 29 10.06 7.94 0.21
CA SER A 29 10.08 7.93 1.68
C SER A 29 8.94 7.15 2.32
N HIS A 30 7.83 6.95 1.60
CA HIS A 30 6.67 6.19 2.09
C HIS A 30 6.70 4.72 1.66
N LEU A 31 7.56 4.35 0.70
CA LEU A 31 7.60 3.03 0.10
C LEU A 31 7.78 1.91 1.14
N ALA A 32 8.76 2.06 2.04
CA ALA A 32 9.03 1.05 3.07
C ALA A 32 7.81 0.82 3.97
N ARG A 33 7.14 1.91 4.40
CA ARG A 33 5.92 1.85 5.20
C ARG A 33 4.81 1.10 4.48
N PHE A 34 4.60 1.37 3.20
CA PHE A 34 3.56 0.68 2.42
C PHE A 34 3.90 -0.77 2.11
N GLN A 35 5.16 -1.10 1.88
CA GLN A 35 5.62 -2.49 1.77
C GLN A 35 5.37 -3.24 3.08
N ASP A 36 5.60 -2.62 4.24
CA ASP A 36 5.27 -3.20 5.54
C ASP A 36 3.77 -3.45 5.70
N MET A 37 2.91 -2.53 5.24
CA MET A 37 1.46 -2.77 5.19
C MET A 37 1.08 -3.97 4.29
N ALA A 38 1.72 -4.12 3.14
CA ALA A 38 1.50 -5.27 2.26
C ALA A 38 1.89 -6.60 2.93
N SER A 39 3.01 -6.57 3.65
CA SER A 39 3.51 -7.69 4.46
C SER A 39 2.54 -8.06 5.57
N PHE A 40 1.94 -7.04 6.19
CA PHE A 40 0.99 -7.19 7.25
C PHE A 40 -0.26 -7.96 6.79
N ARG A 41 -0.77 -7.70 5.58
CA ARG A 41 -1.86 -8.50 5.00
C ARG A 41 -1.50 -9.99 4.94
N ASN A 42 -0.25 -10.34 4.62
CA ASN A 42 0.18 -11.73 4.59
C ASN A 42 0.33 -12.30 6.00
N LEU A 43 0.84 -11.50 6.95
CA LEU A 43 0.91 -11.89 8.36
C LEU A 43 -0.48 -12.17 8.93
N LEU A 44 -1.48 -11.34 8.62
CA LEU A 44 -2.87 -11.53 9.04
C LEU A 44 -3.43 -12.85 8.55
N VAL A 45 -3.30 -13.14 7.25
CA VAL A 45 -3.81 -14.40 6.67
C VAL A 45 -3.18 -15.61 7.38
N HIS A 46 -1.87 -15.60 7.61
CA HIS A 46 -1.20 -16.70 8.33
C HIS A 46 -1.46 -16.71 9.84
N ALA A 47 -1.71 -15.57 10.47
CA ALA A 47 -2.01 -15.46 11.89
C ALA A 47 -3.43 -15.94 12.21
N TYR A 48 -4.42 -15.64 11.35
CA TYR A 48 -5.78 -16.17 11.50
C TYR A 48 -5.84 -17.70 11.39
N GLU A 49 -4.91 -18.32 10.67
CA GLU A 49 -4.78 -19.79 10.63
C GLU A 49 -4.32 -20.39 11.97
N LYS A 50 -3.73 -19.58 12.87
CA LYS A 50 -3.04 -20.06 14.08
C LYS A 50 -3.50 -19.41 15.40
N VAL A 51 -4.14 -18.24 15.36
CA VAL A 51 -4.42 -17.37 16.52
C VAL A 51 -5.81 -16.74 16.40
N ASP A 52 -6.41 -16.41 17.55
CA ASP A 52 -7.71 -15.72 17.65
C ASP A 52 -7.71 -14.35 16.94
N PRO A 53 -8.66 -14.10 16.02
CA PRO A 53 -8.83 -12.82 15.35
C PRO A 53 -8.87 -11.58 16.25
N GLU A 54 -9.48 -11.65 17.42
CA GLU A 54 -9.72 -10.49 18.27
C GLU A 54 -8.42 -9.95 18.90
N VAL A 55 -7.51 -10.85 19.26
CA VAL A 55 -6.18 -10.49 19.77
C VAL A 55 -5.33 -9.86 18.67
N VAL A 56 -5.45 -10.39 17.45
CA VAL A 56 -4.76 -9.89 16.24
C VAL A 56 -5.39 -8.60 15.71
N PHE A 57 -6.61 -8.24 16.08
CA PHE A 57 -7.16 -6.91 15.77
C PHE A 57 -6.79 -5.87 16.83
N GLY A 58 -6.73 -6.26 18.11
CA GLY A 58 -6.51 -5.35 19.24
C GLY A 58 -5.15 -4.64 19.24
N THR A 59 -4.07 -5.36 18.94
CA THR A 59 -2.70 -4.79 18.94
C THR A 59 -2.43 -3.85 17.75
N PHE A 60 -3.23 -3.92 16.70
CA PHE A 60 -2.87 -3.41 15.37
C PHE A 60 -3.55 -2.09 14.98
N ARG A 61 -4.33 -1.53 15.90
CA ARG A 61 -5.05 -0.25 15.75
C ARG A 61 -4.11 0.98 15.65
N THR A 62 -2.81 0.81 15.91
CA THR A 62 -1.79 1.87 15.91
C THR A 62 -1.20 2.20 14.53
N ARG A 63 -1.52 1.45 13.48
CA ARG A 63 -1.02 1.69 12.10
C ARG A 63 -2.10 2.12 11.11
N LEU A 64 -3.28 2.48 11.59
CA LEU A 64 -4.39 2.92 10.73
C LEU A 64 -4.05 4.19 9.94
N ASP A 65 -3.17 5.04 10.48
CA ASP A 65 -2.74 6.29 9.82
C ASP A 65 -1.97 6.03 8.51
N ASP A 66 -1.35 4.86 8.36
CA ASP A 66 -0.64 4.51 7.12
C ASP A 66 -1.63 4.38 5.94
N PHE A 67 -2.88 3.99 6.20
CA PHE A 67 -3.94 3.98 5.19
C PHE A 67 -4.37 5.39 4.78
N LEU A 68 -4.43 6.32 5.74
CA LEU A 68 -4.74 7.72 5.45
C LEU A 68 -3.64 8.36 4.59
N LEU A 69 -2.38 8.06 4.90
CA LEU A 69 -1.23 8.50 4.10
C LEU A 69 -1.29 7.93 2.68
N PHE A 70 -1.65 6.67 2.51
CA PHE A 70 -1.81 6.07 1.18
C PHE A 70 -2.91 6.77 0.37
N VAL A 71 -4.08 7.01 0.97
CA VAL A 71 -5.18 7.73 0.31
C VAL A 71 -4.76 9.14 -0.11
N HIS A 72 -4.02 9.84 0.76
CA HIS A 72 -3.47 11.15 0.46
C HIS A 72 -2.57 11.13 -0.79
N ASP A 73 -1.60 10.22 -0.87
CA ASP A 73 -0.66 10.16 -1.99
C ASP A 73 -1.37 9.85 -3.32
N ILE A 74 -2.33 8.93 -3.31
CA ILE A 74 -3.13 8.60 -4.50
C ILE A 74 -3.96 9.80 -4.96
N ASN A 75 -4.63 10.50 -4.05
CA ASN A 75 -5.42 11.70 -4.39
C ASN A 75 -4.52 12.81 -4.94
N ALA A 76 -3.36 13.04 -4.31
CA ALA A 76 -2.39 14.02 -4.79
C ALA A 76 -1.94 13.71 -6.23
N TRP A 77 -1.69 12.44 -6.56
CA TRP A 77 -1.32 12.02 -7.91
C TRP A 77 -2.47 12.17 -8.91
N VAL A 78 -3.70 11.78 -8.55
CA VAL A 78 -4.88 11.91 -9.42
C VAL A 78 -5.16 13.37 -9.77
N CYS A 79 -5.07 14.28 -8.80
CA CYS A 79 -5.24 15.72 -9.01
C CYS A 79 -4.18 16.28 -9.97
N GLN A 80 -2.91 15.90 -9.79
CA GLN A 80 -1.81 16.32 -10.68
C GLN A 80 -1.98 15.80 -12.11
N THR A 81 -2.47 14.58 -12.27
CA THR A 81 -2.67 13.95 -13.58
C THR A 81 -3.87 14.55 -14.31
N SER A 82 -4.90 14.97 -13.57
CA SER A 82 -6.10 15.64 -14.11
C SER A 82 -5.80 17.05 -14.61
N SER A 83 -4.83 17.75 -14.02
CA SER A 83 -4.39 19.08 -14.46
C SER A 83 -3.46 19.07 -15.68
N LYS A 84 -2.96 17.90 -16.10
CA LYS A 84 -2.06 17.74 -17.25
C LYS A 84 -2.75 17.19 -18.51
N ARG A 85 -4.08 17.08 -18.50
CA ARG A 85 -4.90 16.74 -19.67
C ARG A 85 -5.49 17.97 -20.33
#